data_AF-A0AA43EI13-F1
#
_entry.id   AF-A0AA43EI13-F1
#
_cell.length_a   1.000
_cell.length_b   1.000
_cell.length_c   1.000
_cell.angle_alpha   90.00
_cell.angle_beta   90.00
_cell.angle_gamma   90.00
#
_symmetry.space_group_name_H-M   'P 1'
#
loop_
_entity.id
_entity.type
_entity.pdbx_description
1 polymer ?
#
loop_
_entity_poly.entity_id
_entity_poly.type
_entity_poly.pdbx_seq_one_letter_code
_entity_poly.pdbx_strand_id
1 'polypeptide(L)' 'MEFLYSLSRLNVATSRARCATILVASPKLFEPECKSPRQMKLANALCRYVEMAGML' A
#
# COMPACT_ATOMS: atom_id res chain seq x y z
N MET A 1 5.86 -4.51 10.41
CA MET A 1 5.62 -3.67 9.23
C MET A 1 6.10 -4.32 7.92
N GLU A 2 7.32 -4.82 7.85
CA GLU A 2 7.94 -5.29 6.59
C GLU A 2 7.23 -6.43 5.86
N PHE A 3 6.43 -7.24 6.56
CA PHE A 3 5.62 -8.30 5.95
C PHE A 3 4.40 -7.73 5.19
N LEU A 4 3.53 -7.00 5.90
CA LEU A 4 2.28 -6.47 5.35
C LEU A 4 2.51 -5.34 4.33
N TYR A 5 3.57 -4.54 4.51
CA TYR A 5 3.88 -3.38 3.68
C TYR A 5 5.07 -3.64 2.73
N SER A 6 5.36 -4.90 2.42
CA SER A 6 6.44 -5.24 1.51
C SER A 6 6.19 -4.67 0.11
N LEU A 7 7.07 -3.78 -0.34
CA LEU A 7 7.00 -3.20 -1.69
C LEU A 7 7.07 -4.27 -2.78
N SER A 8 7.91 -5.29 -2.61
CA SER A 8 8.02 -6.39 -3.56
C SER A 8 6.72 -7.18 -3.68
N ARG A 9 6.02 -7.42 -2.57
CA ARG A 9 4.73 -8.15 -2.60
C ARG A 9 3.64 -7.32 -3.25
N LEU A 10 3.54 -6.04 -2.89
CA LEU A 10 2.58 -5.13 -3.50
C LEU A 10 2.86 -4.99 -5.01
N ASN A 11 4.11 -4.88 -5.42
CA ASN A 11 4.49 -4.83 -6.83
C ASN A 11 4.07 -6.12 -7.56
N VAL A 12 4.38 -7.30 -7.03
CA VAL A 12 3.98 -8.58 -7.64
C VAL A 12 2.46 -8.71 -7.76
N ALA A 13 1.71 -8.25 -6.74
CA ALA A 13 0.26 -8.31 -6.73
C ALA A 13 -0.40 -7.36 -7.75
N THR A 14 0.29 -6.28 -8.15
CA THR A 14 -0.29 -5.20 -8.98
C THR A 14 0.26 -5.20 -10.41
N SER A 15 1.54 -5.52 -10.63
CA SER A 15 2.23 -5.38 -11.92
C SER A 15 1.77 -6.33 -13.03
N ARG A 16 1.09 -7.44 -12.69
CA ARG A 16 0.56 -8.40 -13.67
C ARG A 16 -0.86 -8.10 -14.13
N ALA A 17 -1.53 -7.14 -13.49
CA ALA A 17 -2.86 -6.72 -13.89
C ALA A 17 -2.79 -6.03 -15.27
N ARG A 18 -3.62 -6.48 -16.22
CA ARG A 18 -3.65 -5.94 -17.59
C ARG A 18 -4.68 -4.84 -17.81
N CYS A 19 -5.72 -4.80 -16.98
CA CYS A 19 -6.87 -3.91 -17.15
C CYS A 19 -7.15 -3.12 -15.87
N ALA A 20 -7.30 -3.82 -14.73
CA ALA A 20 -7.59 -3.18 -13.46
C ALA A 20 -6.88 -3.89 -12.30
N THR A 21 -6.51 -3.08 -11.30
CA THR A 21 -6.00 -3.52 -10.00
C THR A 21 -6.99 -3.05 -8.94
N ILE A 22 -7.59 -3.97 -8.21
CA ILE A 22 -8.54 -3.67 -7.12
C ILE A 22 -7.88 -4.03 -5.81
N LEU A 23 -7.66 -3.03 -4.95
CA LEU A 23 -7.08 -3.22 -3.62
C LEU A 23 -8.20 -3.32 -2.59
N VAL A 24 -8.37 -4.50 -1.98
CA VAL A 24 -9.26 -4.70 -0.83
C VAL A 24 -8.41 -4.81 0.42
N ALA A 25 -8.60 -3.88 1.37
CA ALA A 25 -7.76 -3.75 2.55
C ALA A 25 -8.60 -3.33 3.77
N SER A 26 -8.15 -3.73 4.96
CA SER A 26 -8.72 -3.20 6.21
C SER A 26 -8.31 -1.73 6.38
N PRO A 27 -9.21 -0.84 6.87
CA PRO A 27 -8.86 0.56 7.16
C PRO A 27 -7.62 0.71 8.06
N LYS A 28 -7.40 -0.24 8.98
CA LYS A 28 -6.24 -0.27 9.87
C LYS A 28 -4.87 -0.36 9.15
N LEU A 29 -4.86 -0.74 7.87
CA LEU A 29 -3.64 -0.76 7.06
C LEU A 29 -3.22 0.62 6.55
N PHE A 30 -4.06 1.65 6.73
CA PHE A 30 -3.76 3.03 6.33
C PHE A 30 -3.38 3.93 7.52
N GLU A 31 -3.38 3.37 8.73
CA GLU A 31 -2.97 4.03 9.98
C GLU A 31 -1.74 3.35 10.63
N PRO A 32 -0.64 3.04 9.89
CA PRO A 32 0.51 2.39 10.50
C PRO A 32 1.32 3.35 11.37
N GLU A 33 1.71 2.88 12.56
CA GLU A 33 2.75 3.53 13.34
C GLU A 33 4.12 3.39 12.65
N CYS A 34 4.58 4.48 12.02
CA CYS A 34 5.90 4.56 11.42
C CYS A 34 6.90 5.22 12.37
N LYS A 35 7.95 4.48 12.73
CA LYS A 35 9.06 4.92 13.61
C LYS A 35 10.33 5.29 12.84
N SER A 36 10.29 5.27 11.50
CA SER A 36 11.39 5.72 10.66
C SER A 36 10.93 6.15 9.26
N PRO A 37 11.71 6.97 8.54
CA PRO A 37 11.42 7.34 7.15
C PRO A 37 11.30 6.13 6.21
N ARG A 38 12.09 5.07 6.45
CA ARG A 38 11.98 3.80 5.70
C ARG A 38 10.59 3.18 5.88
N GLN A 39 10.07 3.17 7.10
CA GLN A 39 8.75 2.64 7.40
C GLN A 39 7.63 3.47 6.75
N MET A 40 7.75 4.81 6.76
CA MET A 40 6.83 5.69 6.03
C MET A 40 6.80 5.35 4.54
N LYS A 41 7.97 5.11 3.93
CA LYS A 41 8.06 4.74 2.51
C LYS A 41 7.35 3.43 2.18
N LEU A 42 7.37 2.45 3.09
CA LEU A 42 6.64 1.18 2.92
C LEU A 42 5.12 1.40 2.97
N ALA A 43 4.64 2.17 3.95
CA ALA A 43 3.22 2.51 4.10
C ALA A 43 2.68 3.33 2.92
N ASN A 44 3.47 4.28 2.44
CA ASN A 44 3.08 5.22 1.38
C ASN A 44 2.61 4.51 0.10
N ALA A 45 3.14 3.32 -0.20
CA ALA A 45 2.75 2.58 -1.38
C ALA A 45 1.28 2.16 -1.36
N LEU A 46 0.71 1.83 -0.19
CA LEU A 46 -0.73 1.55 -0.03
C LEU A 46 -1.54 2.85 0.00
N CYS A 47 -1.08 3.87 0.73
CA CYS A 47 -1.78 5.15 0.82
C CYS A 47 -1.97 5.82 -0.55
N ARG A 48 -1.00 5.67 -1.46
CA ARG A 48 -1.10 6.20 -2.83
C ARG A 48 -2.31 5.63 -3.59
N TYR A 49 -2.67 4.36 -3.38
CA TYR A 49 -3.86 3.78 -4.03
C TYR A 49 -5.16 4.35 -3.47
N VAL A 50 -5.21 4.65 -2.17
CA VAL A 50 -6.38 5.31 -1.54
C VAL A 50 -6.54 6.74 -2.05
N GLU A 51 -5.43 7.47 -2.15
CA GLU A 51 -5.41 8.83 -2.73
C GLU A 51 -5.89 8.81 -4.19
N MET A 52 -5.40 7.87 -5.00
CA MET A 52 -5.85 7.72 -6.39
C MET A 52 -7.33 7.34 -6.52
N ALA A 53 -7.89 6.66 -5.51
CA ALA A 53 -9.32 6.34 -5.46
C ALA A 53 -10.20 7.51 -5.01
N GLY A 54 -9.60 8.67 -4.67
CA GLY A 54 -10.33 9.86 -4.21
C GLY A 54 -10.93 9.70 -2.81
N MET A 55 -10.35 8.85 -1.97
CA MET A 55 -10.85 8.57 -0.62
C MET A 55 -10.02 9.23 0.50
N LEU A 56 -9.10 10.13 0.14
CA LEU A 56 -8.28 10.98 1.03
C LEU A 56 -8.43 12.43 0.57
#